data_AF-A0A5Q4E6E8-F1
#
_entry.id   AF-A0A5Q4E6E8-F1
#
_cell.length_a   1.000
_cell.length_b   1.000
_cell.length_c   1.000
_cell.angle_alpha   90.00
_cell.angle_beta   90.00
_cell.angle_gamma   90.00
#
_symmetry.space_group_name_H-M   'P 1'
#
loop_
_entity.id
_entity.type
_entity.pdbx_description
1 polymer ?
#
loop_
_entity_poly.entity_id
_entity_poly.type
_entity_poly.pdbx_seq_one_letter_code
_entity_poly.pdbx_strand_id
1 'polypeptide(L)'
;MKTLYLVRHGKSSWEDMSHQDYERPLLEKGIRRTRKVALFLKEKNVKPDLIISSHAQRAFETAGIIAEKINYPVDKIHIERSLYFSGPEAMESLIAGLDDNLKEVMLVGHNPDMTNLANVFLVDKTDYLPTTGVVCIRFDTSSWAEAFIAPREISFVVTPKTL
;
A
#
# COMPACT_ATOMS: atom_id res chain seq x y z
N MET A 1 -7.74 12.25 13.66
CA MET A 1 -7.38 12.06 12.24
C MET A 1 -6.63 10.75 12.07
N LYS A 2 -6.95 10.00 11.00
CA LYS A 2 -6.27 8.78 10.56
C LYS A 2 -5.77 8.95 9.13
N THR A 3 -4.63 8.36 8.78
CA THR A 3 -4.08 8.40 7.41
C THR A 3 -3.80 6.99 6.91
N LEU A 4 -4.38 6.65 5.76
CA LEU A 4 -4.18 5.37 5.09
C LEU A 4 -3.41 5.57 3.79
N TYR A 5 -2.36 4.80 3.61
CA TYR A 5 -1.62 4.68 2.36
C TYR A 5 -1.92 3.34 1.72
N LEU A 6 -2.53 3.36 0.54
CA LEU A 6 -2.74 2.16 -0.27
C LEU A 6 -1.66 2.09 -1.34
N VAL A 7 -0.83 1.06 -1.27
CA VAL A 7 0.30 0.85 -2.18
C VAL A 7 0.10 -0.45 -2.93
N ARG A 8 0.06 -0.35 -4.26
CA ARG A 8 0.20 -1.56 -5.08
C ARG A 8 1.66 -1.95 -5.19
N HIS A 9 1.97 -3.24 -5.06
CA HIS A 9 3.32 -3.76 -5.30
C HIS A 9 3.94 -3.30 -6.65
N GLY A 10 5.27 -3.30 -6.70
CA GLY A 10 6.05 -2.95 -7.89
C GLY A 10 5.95 -3.99 -9.00
N LYS A 11 6.47 -3.65 -10.18
CA LYS A 11 6.45 -4.56 -11.34
C LYS A 11 7.30 -5.80 -11.04
N SER A 12 6.69 -6.99 -11.10
CA SER A 12 7.30 -8.28 -10.80
C SER A 12 7.65 -9.09 -12.05
N SER A 13 8.55 -10.06 -11.87
CA SER A 13 8.99 -10.97 -12.95
C SER A 13 7.90 -11.99 -13.28
N TRP A 14 7.90 -12.46 -14.52
CA TRP A 14 7.13 -13.63 -14.97
C TRP A 14 8.04 -14.72 -15.54
N GLU A 15 9.37 -14.52 -15.48
CA GLU A 15 10.34 -15.30 -16.25
C GLU A 15 10.60 -16.70 -15.67
N ASP A 16 10.30 -16.92 -14.38
CA ASP A 16 10.32 -18.24 -13.76
C ASP A 16 8.90 -18.75 -13.49
N MET A 17 8.34 -19.44 -14.48
CA MET A 17 7.09 -20.22 -14.32
C MET A 17 7.26 -21.47 -13.45
N SER A 18 8.48 -21.74 -12.97
CA SER A 18 8.81 -22.84 -12.05
C SER A 18 8.43 -22.52 -10.58
N HIS A 19 8.27 -21.25 -10.24
CA HIS A 19 7.98 -20.79 -8.89
C HIS A 19 6.49 -20.52 -8.65
N GLN A 20 6.05 -20.67 -7.40
CA GLN A 20 4.69 -20.33 -7.02
C GLN A 20 4.46 -18.82 -7.18
N ASP A 21 3.23 -18.38 -7.50
CA ASP A 21 3.00 -16.95 -7.81
C ASP A 21 3.48 -16.00 -6.70
N TYR A 22 3.30 -16.38 -5.44
CA TYR A 22 3.70 -15.54 -4.30
C TYR A 22 5.23 -15.41 -4.16
N GLU A 23 6.04 -16.28 -4.76
CA GLU A 23 7.51 -16.26 -4.74
C GLU A 23 8.10 -15.35 -5.82
N ARG A 24 7.26 -14.76 -6.67
CA ARG A 24 7.75 -13.94 -7.79
C ARG A 24 8.41 -12.67 -7.26
N PRO A 25 9.70 -12.41 -7.59
CA PRO A 25 10.39 -11.20 -7.16
C PRO A 25 10.00 -9.99 -8.01
N LEU A 26 10.39 -8.81 -7.54
CA LEU A 26 10.39 -7.59 -8.35
C LEU A 26 11.37 -7.72 -9.53
N LEU A 27 10.99 -7.14 -10.68
CA LEU A 27 11.95 -6.87 -11.75
C LEU A 27 12.83 -5.68 -11.36
N GLU A 28 14.01 -5.57 -11.97
CA GLU A 28 14.89 -4.40 -11.81
C GLU A 28 14.14 -3.08 -12.13
N LYS A 29 13.30 -3.09 -13.17
CA LYS A 29 12.42 -1.96 -13.50
C LYS A 29 11.39 -1.67 -12.41
N GLY A 30 10.90 -2.69 -11.71
CA GLY A 30 10.03 -2.56 -10.55
C GLY A 30 10.77 -1.90 -9.38
N ILE A 31 11.96 -2.41 -9.03
CA ILE A 31 12.82 -1.86 -7.98
C ILE A 31 13.12 -0.38 -8.22
N ARG A 32 13.56 -0.01 -9.43
CA ARG A 32 13.87 1.37 -9.80
C ARG A 32 12.66 2.30 -9.65
N ARG A 33 11.47 1.84 -10.07
CA ARG A 33 10.22 2.60 -9.94
C ARG A 33 9.79 2.75 -8.49
N THR A 34 9.92 1.70 -7.68
CA THR A 34 9.67 1.75 -6.25
C THR A 34 10.57 2.75 -5.55
N ARG A 35 11.88 2.76 -5.85
CA ARG A 35 12.81 3.76 -5.29
C ARG A 35 12.42 5.20 -5.61
N LYS A 36 11.92 5.46 -6.83
CA LYS A 36 11.45 6.80 -7.24
C LYS A 36 10.25 7.25 -6.40
N VAL A 37 9.25 6.39 -6.25
CA VAL A 37 8.07 6.68 -5.41
C VAL A 37 8.45 6.80 -3.95
N ALA A 38 9.32 5.94 -3.44
CA ALA A 38 9.81 5.98 -2.08
C ALA A 38 10.54 7.31 -1.75
N LEU A 39 11.30 7.86 -2.71
CA LEU A 39 11.89 9.19 -2.56
C LEU A 39 10.83 10.28 -2.41
N PHE A 40 9.79 10.27 -3.25
CA PHE A 40 8.67 11.19 -3.12
C PHE A 40 7.97 11.07 -1.75
N LEU A 41 7.74 9.84 -1.26
CA LEU A 41 7.14 9.63 0.06
C LEU A 41 8.01 10.20 1.18
N LYS A 42 9.34 10.05 1.07
CA LYS A 42 10.31 10.66 2.00
C LYS A 42 10.21 12.20 1.97
N GLU A 43 10.17 12.80 0.78
CA GLU A 43 10.05 14.25 0.60
C GLU A 43 8.71 14.80 1.12
N LYS A 44 7.64 13.99 1.05
CA LYS A 44 6.34 14.27 1.67
C LYS A 44 6.31 14.01 3.18
N ASN A 45 7.43 13.61 3.79
CA ASN A 45 7.54 13.30 5.22
C ASN A 45 6.52 12.25 5.68
N VAL A 46 6.24 11.25 4.84
CA VAL A 46 5.38 10.10 5.17
C VAL A 46 6.05 9.26 6.25
N LYS A 47 5.33 9.00 7.36
CA LYS A 47 5.86 8.33 8.55
C LYS A 47 4.78 7.40 9.15
N PRO A 48 4.47 6.28 8.49
CA PRO A 48 3.50 5.33 9.00
C PRO A 48 3.97 4.76 10.34
N ASP A 49 3.03 4.64 11.28
CA ASP A 49 3.23 3.91 12.54
C ASP A 49 3.32 2.40 12.27
N LEU A 50 2.63 1.93 11.24
CA LEU A 50 2.60 0.53 10.82
C LEU A 50 2.62 0.39 9.30
N ILE A 51 3.52 -0.44 8.80
CA ILE A 51 3.50 -0.94 7.42
C ILE A 51 3.03 -2.40 7.46
N ILE A 52 1.97 -2.70 6.71
CA ILE A 52 1.43 -4.04 6.51
C ILE A 52 1.64 -4.43 5.06
N SER A 53 2.24 -5.60 4.82
CA SER A 53 2.50 -6.12 3.49
C SER A 53 1.84 -7.48 3.28
N SER A 54 1.37 -7.73 2.07
CA SER A 54 1.08 -9.08 1.60
C SER A 54 2.31 -9.97 1.73
N HIS A 55 2.10 -11.23 2.08
CA HIS A 55 3.15 -12.24 2.18
C HIS A 55 3.86 -12.53 0.85
N ALA A 56 3.31 -12.13 -0.30
CA ALA A 56 3.95 -12.32 -1.59
C ALA A 56 5.26 -11.51 -1.67
N GLN A 57 6.34 -12.14 -2.15
CA GLN A 57 7.68 -11.59 -2.19
C GLN A 57 7.72 -10.20 -2.85
N ARG A 58 7.10 -10.03 -4.03
CA ARG A 58 6.99 -8.72 -4.70
C ARG A 58 6.36 -7.61 -3.85
N ALA A 59 5.40 -7.93 -2.98
CA ALA A 59 4.76 -6.96 -2.10
C ALA A 59 5.69 -6.63 -0.94
N PHE A 60 6.30 -7.64 -0.32
CA PHE A 60 7.26 -7.45 0.77
C PHE A 60 8.51 -6.68 0.32
N GLU A 61 9.10 -7.00 -0.83
CA GLU A 61 10.22 -6.26 -1.41
C GLU A 61 9.84 -4.80 -1.72
N THR A 62 8.60 -4.56 -2.17
CA THR A 62 8.11 -3.19 -2.38
C THR A 62 8.02 -2.43 -1.07
N ALA A 63 7.48 -3.06 -0.03
CA ALA A 63 7.36 -2.50 1.31
C ALA A 63 8.76 -2.21 1.90
N GLY A 64 9.70 -3.14 1.78
CA GLY A 64 11.08 -2.99 2.25
C GLY A 64 11.79 -1.79 1.61
N ILE A 65 11.72 -1.64 0.28
CA ILE A 65 12.33 -0.50 -0.41
C ILE A 65 11.73 0.83 0.07
N ILE A 66 10.41 0.87 0.29
CA ILE A 66 9.75 2.07 0.82
C ILE A 66 10.19 2.34 2.26
N ALA A 67 10.16 1.31 3.11
CA ALA A 67 10.52 1.38 4.52
C ALA A 67 11.93 1.91 4.73
N GLU A 68 12.93 1.34 4.03
CA GLU A 68 14.32 1.82 4.07
C GLU A 68 14.42 3.31 3.72
N LYS A 69 13.70 3.75 2.67
CA LYS A 69 13.80 5.12 2.19
C LYS A 69 13.20 6.14 3.16
N ILE A 70 12.10 5.78 3.83
CA ILE A 70 11.42 6.62 4.83
C ILE A 70 11.93 6.39 6.26
N ASN A 71 12.99 5.59 6.42
CA ASN A 71 13.60 5.21 7.70
C ASN A 71 12.66 4.43 8.64
N TYR A 72 11.76 3.60 8.10
CA TYR A 72 10.97 2.64 8.86
C TYR A 72 11.76 1.31 8.99
N PRO A 73 11.84 0.68 10.19
CA PRO A 73 12.55 -0.59 10.36
C PRO A 73 11.88 -1.72 9.57
N VAL A 74 12.62 -2.35 8.66
CA VAL A 74 12.08 -3.41 7.77
C VAL A 74 11.60 -4.63 8.55
N ASP A 75 12.25 -4.96 9.68
CA ASP A 75 11.89 -6.03 10.59
C ASP A 75 10.57 -5.80 11.34
N LYS A 76 10.04 -4.56 11.33
CA LYS A 76 8.73 -4.21 11.89
C LYS A 76 7.58 -4.26 10.89
N ILE A 77 7.84 -4.55 9.62
CA ILE A 77 6.79 -4.72 8.63
C ILE A 77 5.94 -5.93 9.03
N HIS A 78 4.64 -5.70 9.22
CA HIS A 78 3.70 -6.77 9.53
C HIS A 78 3.31 -7.51 8.25
N ILE A 79 3.35 -8.84 8.27
CA ILE A 79 2.95 -9.67 7.14
C ILE A 79 1.50 -10.11 7.33
N GLU A 80 0.64 -9.75 6.39
CA GLU A 80 -0.78 -10.06 6.42
C GLU A 80 -1.18 -10.87 5.17
N ARG A 81 -1.69 -12.09 5.39
CA ARG A 81 -2.06 -12.99 4.29
C ARG A 81 -3.32 -12.55 3.57
N SER A 82 -4.26 -11.91 4.26
CA SER A 82 -5.50 -11.40 3.67
C SER A 82 -5.28 -10.28 2.64
N LEU A 83 -4.09 -9.67 2.59
CA LEU A 83 -3.74 -8.74 1.52
C LEU A 83 -3.44 -9.42 0.17
N TYR A 84 -3.48 -10.76 0.09
CA TYR A 84 -3.28 -11.54 -1.11
C TYR A 84 -4.61 -12.11 -1.63
N PHE A 85 -5.27 -11.39 -2.54
CA PHE A 85 -6.47 -11.82 -3.27
C PHE A 85 -7.63 -12.29 -2.38
N SER A 86 -7.82 -11.65 -1.22
CA SER A 86 -8.94 -11.95 -0.33
C SER A 86 -10.14 -11.00 -0.51
N GLY A 87 -10.06 -10.08 -1.48
CA GLY A 87 -11.14 -9.15 -1.80
C GLY A 87 -11.12 -7.87 -0.95
N PRO A 88 -11.90 -6.85 -1.34
CA PRO A 88 -11.98 -5.58 -0.63
C PRO A 88 -12.46 -5.73 0.81
N GLU A 89 -13.49 -6.55 1.08
CA GLU A 89 -14.11 -6.72 2.40
C GLU A 89 -13.12 -7.21 3.47
N ALA A 90 -12.18 -8.07 3.09
CA ALA A 90 -11.12 -8.53 3.97
C ALA A 90 -10.19 -7.38 4.40
N MET A 91 -9.88 -6.48 3.47
CA MET A 91 -9.07 -5.30 3.76
C MET A 91 -9.84 -4.25 4.56
N GLU A 92 -11.14 -4.09 4.31
CA GLU A 92 -11.98 -3.22 5.12
C GLU A 92 -12.02 -3.71 6.57
N SER A 93 -12.21 -5.02 6.76
CA SER A 93 -12.18 -5.66 8.08
C SER A 93 -10.81 -5.51 8.76
N LEU A 94 -9.72 -5.69 8.01
CA LEU A 94 -8.36 -5.46 8.50
C LEU A 94 -8.19 -4.01 8.98
N ILE A 95 -8.61 -3.04 8.16
CA ILE A 95 -8.50 -1.61 8.49
C ILE A 95 -9.34 -1.30 9.73
N ALA A 96 -10.60 -1.73 9.76
CA ALA A 96 -11.51 -1.47 10.88
C ALA A 96 -11.03 -2.08 12.21
N GLY A 97 -10.22 -3.16 12.15
CA GLY A 97 -9.63 -3.82 13.32
C GLY A 97 -8.28 -3.25 13.80
N LEU A 98 -7.75 -2.21 13.17
CA LEU A 98 -6.47 -1.61 13.57
C LEU A 98 -6.57 -0.91 14.93
N ASP A 99 -5.47 -0.91 15.69
CA ASP A 99 -5.36 -0.19 16.96
C ASP A 99 -5.55 1.33 16.76
N ASP A 100 -6.45 1.93 17.53
CA ASP A 100 -6.76 3.35 17.46
C ASP A 100 -5.62 4.27 17.90
N ASN A 101 -4.55 3.74 18.48
CA ASN A 101 -3.31 4.47 18.71
C ASN A 101 -2.48 4.69 17.43
N LEU A 102 -2.69 3.88 16.39
CA LEU A 102 -2.05 4.07 15.08
C LEU A 102 -2.70 5.25 14.37
N LYS A 103 -1.91 6.24 13.96
CA LYS A 103 -2.36 7.43 13.23
C LYS A 103 -2.17 7.26 11.73
N GLU A 104 -1.07 6.66 11.31
CA GLU A 104 -0.70 6.48 9.91
C GLU A 104 -0.41 5.01 9.61
N VAL A 105 -1.13 4.41 8.66
CA VAL A 105 -0.96 3.00 8.29
C VAL A 105 -0.77 2.86 6.78
N MET A 106 0.19 2.04 6.37
CA MET A 106 0.48 1.75 4.98
C MET A 106 0.20 0.28 4.67
N LEU A 107 -0.66 0.03 3.68
CA LEU A 107 -0.94 -1.31 3.16
C LEU A 107 -0.24 -1.50 1.81
N VAL A 108 0.50 -2.60 1.66
CA VAL A 108 1.17 -2.96 0.42
C VAL A 108 0.60 -4.27 -0.12
N GLY A 109 -0.17 -4.20 -1.21
CA GLY A 109 -0.96 -5.33 -1.73
C GLY A 109 -1.05 -5.40 -3.25
N HIS A 110 -2.11 -6.06 -3.74
CA HIS A 110 -2.29 -6.44 -5.14
C HIS A 110 -3.54 -5.82 -5.77
N ASN A 111 -3.55 -5.71 -7.11
CA ASN A 111 -4.80 -5.48 -7.84
C ASN A 111 -5.49 -6.84 -8.09
N PRO A 112 -6.83 -6.88 -8.20
CA PRO A 112 -7.75 -5.73 -8.27
C PRO A 112 -8.04 -5.07 -6.91
N ASP A 113 -7.82 -5.78 -5.81
CA ASP A 113 -8.16 -5.37 -4.43
C ASP A 113 -7.73 -3.93 -4.09
N MET A 114 -6.46 -3.57 -4.28
CA MET A 114 -5.96 -2.20 -4.03
C MET A 114 -6.69 -1.13 -4.85
N THR A 115 -7.05 -1.43 -6.10
CA THR A 115 -7.80 -0.50 -6.95
C THR A 115 -9.25 -0.39 -6.47
N ASN A 116 -9.88 -1.51 -6.14
CA ASN A 116 -11.25 -1.54 -5.66
C ASN A 116 -11.39 -0.74 -4.36
N LEU A 117 -10.49 -0.97 -3.39
CA LEU A 117 -10.48 -0.23 -2.13
C LEU A 117 -10.16 1.26 -2.34
N ALA A 118 -9.19 1.59 -3.20
CA ALA A 118 -8.95 2.99 -3.56
C ALA A 118 -10.18 3.66 -4.20
N ASN A 119 -10.98 2.94 -4.99
CA ASN A 119 -12.20 3.45 -5.62
C ASN A 119 -13.38 3.60 -4.65
N VAL A 120 -13.33 3.00 -3.46
CA VAL A 120 -14.21 3.39 -2.34
C VAL A 120 -13.91 4.83 -1.96
N PHE A 121 -12.61 5.15 -1.86
CA PHE A 121 -11.84 6.39 -1.67
C PHE A 121 -12.10 7.59 -2.60
N LEU A 122 -11.91 7.33 -3.89
CA LEU A 122 -11.69 8.37 -4.88
C LEU A 122 -13.02 8.93 -5.40
N VAL A 123 -13.04 10.24 -5.66
CA VAL A 123 -14.14 10.90 -6.40
C VAL A 123 -14.08 10.46 -7.86
N ASP A 124 -12.92 10.68 -8.48
CA ASP A 124 -12.61 10.20 -9.83
C ASP A 124 -12.03 8.79 -9.76
N LYS A 125 -12.90 7.80 -9.96
CA LYS A 125 -12.51 6.38 -9.95
C LYS A 125 -11.46 6.10 -11.03
N THR A 126 -10.56 5.18 -10.73
CA THR A 126 -9.58 4.68 -11.69
C THR A 126 -9.87 3.23 -12.04
N ASP A 127 -9.76 2.88 -13.32
CA ASP A 127 -9.86 1.49 -13.75
C ASP A 127 -8.74 0.63 -13.17
N TYR A 128 -7.59 1.25 -12.85
CA TYR A 128 -6.41 0.50 -12.47
C TYR A 128 -5.33 1.33 -11.77
N LEU A 129 -5.02 0.99 -10.52
CA LEU A 129 -3.86 1.52 -9.82
C LEU A 129 -2.56 0.93 -10.41
N PRO A 130 -1.64 1.72 -10.99
CA PRO A 130 -0.41 1.19 -11.58
C PRO A 130 0.51 0.54 -10.54
N THR A 131 1.45 -0.30 -10.98
CA THR A 131 2.48 -0.87 -10.09
C THR A 131 3.24 0.23 -9.36
N THR A 132 3.42 0.10 -8.05
CA THR A 132 3.97 1.15 -7.18
C THR A 132 3.13 2.44 -7.18
N GLY A 133 1.84 2.38 -7.54
CA GLY A 133 0.91 3.48 -7.32
C GLY A 133 0.60 3.60 -5.83
N VAL A 134 0.51 4.83 -5.33
CA VAL A 134 0.17 5.14 -3.94
C VAL A 134 -1.02 6.10 -3.91
N VAL A 135 -2.01 5.77 -3.09
CA VAL A 135 -3.13 6.65 -2.74
C VAL A 135 -3.04 6.95 -1.26
N CYS A 136 -2.98 8.24 -0.91
CA CYS A 136 -2.98 8.70 0.48
C CYS A 136 -4.33 9.31 0.81
N ILE A 137 -5.01 8.74 1.80
CA ILE A 137 -6.34 9.14 2.25
C ILE A 137 -6.23 9.56 3.71
N ARG A 138 -6.85 10.69 4.06
CA ARG A 138 -6.97 11.13 5.45
C ARG A 138 -8.43 11.12 5.85
N PHE A 139 -8.69 10.63 7.05
CA PHE A 139 -10.01 10.53 7.64
C PHE A 139 -10.13 11.44 8.85
N ASP A 140 -11.22 12.18 8.93
CA ASP A 140 -11.58 12.99 10.09
C ASP A 140 -12.30 12.14 11.14
N THR A 141 -11.57 11.18 11.68
CA THR A 141 -11.97 10.36 12.83
C THR A 141 -10.74 10.02 13.69
N SER A 142 -10.96 9.64 14.94
CA SER A 142 -9.97 9.02 15.82
C SER A 142 -10.05 7.50 15.84
N SER A 143 -11.03 6.88 15.17
CA SER A 143 -11.20 5.43 15.14
C SER A 143 -11.05 4.84 13.74
N TRP A 144 -10.27 3.76 13.62
CA TRP A 144 -10.15 3.04 12.36
C TRP A 144 -11.44 2.33 11.94
N ALA A 145 -12.25 1.90 12.91
CA ALA A 145 -13.55 1.29 12.66
C ALA A 145 -14.54 2.24 11.96
N GLU A 146 -14.35 3.55 12.13
CA GLU A 146 -15.21 4.59 11.53
C GLU A 146 -14.65 5.14 10.21
N ALA A 147 -13.45 4.74 9.78
CA ALA A 147 -12.74 5.36 8.66
C ALA A 147 -13.55 5.36 7.34
N PHE A 148 -14.40 4.35 7.13
CA PHE A 148 -15.20 4.20 5.90
C PHE A 148 -16.43 5.11 5.84
N ILE A 149 -16.88 5.64 6.98
CA ILE A 149 -18.04 6.54 7.09
C ILE A 149 -17.65 7.97 7.47
N ALA A 150 -16.42 8.17 7.96
CA ALA A 150 -15.91 9.47 8.34
C ALA A 150 -15.69 10.39 7.12
N PRO A 151 -15.79 11.73 7.30
CA PRO A 151 -15.32 12.67 6.30
C PRO A 151 -13.87 12.39 5.94
N ARG A 152 -13.52 12.55 4.67
CA ARG A 152 -12.19 12.20 4.15
C ARG A 152 -11.69 13.19 3.11
N GLU A 153 -10.37 13.27 3.00
CA GLU A 153 -9.68 13.94 1.90
C GLU A 153 -8.65 13.01 1.23
N ILE A 154 -8.46 13.17 -0.08
CA ILE A 154 -7.38 12.50 -0.80
C ILE A 154 -6.18 13.44 -0.79
N SER A 155 -5.17 13.13 0.02
CA SER A 155 -4.00 14.00 0.19
C SER A 155 -3.10 13.99 -1.05
N PHE A 156 -2.91 12.82 -1.66
CA PHE A 156 -2.26 12.69 -2.97
C PHE A 156 -2.53 11.32 -3.60
N VAL A 157 -2.43 11.28 -4.93
CA VAL A 157 -2.26 10.06 -5.72
C VAL A 157 -0.97 10.19 -6.52
N VAL A 158 -0.07 9.22 -6.41
CA VAL A 158 1.21 9.26 -7.12
C VAL A 158 1.50 7.91 -7.76
N THR A 159 2.12 7.94 -8.93
CA THR A 159 2.59 6.75 -9.63
C THR A 159 4.00 6.98 -10.16
N PRO A 160 4.74 5.92 -10.53
CA PRO A 160 6.06 6.10 -11.13
C PRO A 160 6.07 6.90 -12.44
N LYS A 161 4.92 7.07 -13.12
CA LYS A 161 4.79 7.85 -14.36
C LYS A 161 4.55 9.35 -14.11
N THR A 162 3.99 9.70 -12.95
CA THR A 162 3.65 11.09 -12.59
C THR A 162 4.79 11.78 -11.83
N LEU A 163 5.81 11.02 -11.44
CA LEU A 163 7.10 11.51 -10.99
C LEU A 163 8.07 11.45 -12.16
#